data_AF-A0A8S4C1A2-F1
#
_entry.id   AF-A0A8S4C1A2-F1
#
_cell.length_a   1.000
_cell.length_b   1.000
_cell.length_c   1.000
_cell.angle_alpha   90.00
_cell.angle_beta   90.00
_cell.angle_gamma   90.00
#
_symmetry.space_group_name_H-M   'P 1'
#
loop_
_entity.id
_entity.type
_entity.pdbx_description
1 polymer ?
#
loop_
_entity_poly.entity_id
_entity_poly.type
_entity_poly.pdbx_seq_one_letter_code
_entity_poly.pdbx_strand_id
1 'polypeptide(L)'
;MWGLWFFWSVNVVDLCGQTVHSDGMIVNSHHESKKYYFVTMGTDCHLTMRASSPKDKVQFYFRFFLVYSLLRVAPLSPDPFFPESPPLKPTPGGGGEGDPCHSGSYVQFYDGPDRSSPPLGSPLCGKSPPRPVLSTGNFLTLRLVTRGTQPRVDFVGDFTSFRLGFNQSECSGELYFTCRNRKCIPASLVCDDKGIDN
;
A
#
# COMPACT_ATOMS: atom_id res chain seq x y z
N MET A 1 -22.44 29.10 -4.72
CA MET A 1 -23.44 28.14 -5.25
C MET A 1 -22.78 26.77 -5.27
N TRP A 2 -23.11 25.96 -4.26
CA TRP A 2 -22.92 24.50 -4.08
C TRP A 2 -21.55 23.86 -4.34
N GLY A 3 -20.98 23.28 -3.27
CA GLY A 3 -19.73 22.54 -3.24
C GLY A 3 -19.79 21.24 -4.05
N LEU A 4 -18.71 21.01 -4.79
CA LEU A 4 -18.35 19.73 -5.37
C LEU A 4 -17.22 19.17 -4.53
N TRP A 5 -17.55 18.25 -3.63
CA TRP A 5 -16.58 17.35 -3.00
C TRP A 5 -16.03 16.43 -4.09
N PHE A 6 -15.06 16.92 -4.87
CA PHE A 6 -14.30 16.06 -5.78
C PHE A 6 -13.42 15.16 -4.93
N PHE A 7 -13.85 13.92 -4.70
CA PHE A 7 -12.92 12.84 -4.36
C PHE A 7 -12.01 12.65 -5.57
N TRP A 8 -10.86 13.30 -5.57
CA TRP A 8 -9.83 13.03 -6.58
C TRP A 8 -9.41 11.57 -6.42
N SER A 9 -9.32 10.86 -7.55
CA SER A 9 -8.77 9.51 -7.60
C SER A 9 -7.58 9.50 -8.53
N VAL A 10 -6.53 8.77 -8.15
CA VAL A 10 -5.34 8.58 -8.97
C VAL A 10 -5.08 7.11 -9.19
N ASN A 11 -4.32 6.82 -10.23
CA ASN A 11 -3.92 5.47 -10.57
C ASN A 11 -2.40 5.34 -10.42
N VAL A 12 -1.93 4.31 -9.70
CA VAL A 12 -0.50 4.12 -9.44
C VAL A 12 0.30 3.95 -10.73
N VAL A 13 -0.24 3.24 -11.72
CA VAL A 13 0.44 3.04 -13.01
C VAL A 13 0.51 4.31 -13.85
N ASP A 14 -0.48 5.20 -13.76
CA ASP A 14 -0.53 6.44 -14.56
C ASP A 14 0.38 7.53 -13.96
N LEU A 15 0.46 7.58 -12.63
CA LEU A 15 1.29 8.54 -11.88
C LEU A 15 2.59 7.92 -11.36
N CYS A 16 3.15 7.00 -12.14
CA CYS A 16 4.39 6.30 -11.79
C CYS A 16 5.54 7.30 -11.53
N GLY A 17 6.16 7.18 -10.35
CA GLY A 17 7.25 8.03 -9.87
C GLY A 17 6.84 9.41 -9.36
N GLN A 18 5.54 9.71 -9.29
CA GLN A 18 5.04 11.01 -8.86
C GLN A 18 4.75 11.06 -7.35
N THR A 19 4.70 12.29 -6.84
CA THR A 19 4.22 12.58 -5.48
C THR A 19 2.87 13.28 -5.55
N VAL A 20 1.91 12.81 -4.77
CA VAL A 20 0.58 13.40 -4.62
C VAL A 20 0.45 14.00 -3.22
N HIS A 21 -0.16 15.18 -3.13
CA HIS A 21 -0.34 15.91 -1.87
C HIS A 21 -1.83 16.27 -1.74
N SER A 22 -2.48 15.76 -0.69
CA SER A 22 -3.90 15.99 -0.43
C SER A 22 -4.21 15.71 1.04
N ASP A 23 -5.36 16.17 1.51
CA ASP A 23 -5.94 15.81 2.80
C ASP A 23 -6.34 14.33 2.81
N GLY A 24 -6.98 13.88 1.72
CA GLY A 24 -7.29 12.50 1.46
C GLY A 24 -7.49 12.26 -0.03
N MET A 25 -7.34 11.01 -0.48
CA MET A 25 -7.47 10.66 -1.90
C MET A 25 -7.75 9.17 -2.11
N ILE A 26 -8.48 8.83 -3.18
CA ILE A 26 -8.62 7.45 -3.61
C ILE A 26 -7.43 7.07 -4.50
N VAL A 27 -6.78 5.95 -4.21
CA VAL A 27 -5.65 5.42 -4.99
C VAL A 27 -6.05 4.07 -5.55
N ASN A 28 -6.14 3.99 -6.87
CA ASN A 28 -6.38 2.74 -7.61
C ASN A 28 -5.07 2.18 -8.15
N SER A 29 -5.05 0.88 -8.44
CA SER A 29 -3.91 0.30 -9.17
C SER A 29 -3.82 0.83 -10.61
N HIS A 30 -4.96 0.94 -11.30
CA HIS A 30 -5.06 1.34 -12.71
C HIS A 30 -6.44 1.95 -13.04
N HIS A 31 -6.59 2.56 -14.22
CA HIS A 31 -7.81 3.26 -14.63
C HIS A 31 -9.08 2.40 -14.64
N GLU A 32 -8.99 1.11 -14.99
CA GLU A 32 -10.13 0.19 -15.04
C GLU A 32 -10.33 -0.64 -13.76
N SER A 33 -9.72 -0.22 -12.64
CA SER A 33 -9.89 -0.87 -11.34
C SER A 33 -11.36 -1.08 -10.96
N LYS A 34 -11.66 -2.19 -10.29
CA LYS A 34 -13.00 -2.75 -9.99
C LYS A 34 -13.77 -3.35 -11.16
N LYS A 35 -13.37 -3.11 -12.41
CA LYS A 35 -13.99 -3.71 -13.60
C LYS A 35 -13.10 -4.81 -14.18
N TYR A 36 -11.81 -4.51 -14.30
CA TYR A 36 -10.79 -5.43 -14.79
C TYR A 36 -9.56 -5.41 -13.89
N TYR A 37 -8.66 -6.33 -14.16
CA TYR A 37 -7.36 -6.40 -13.49
C TYR A 37 -6.27 -5.92 -14.45
N PHE A 38 -5.24 -5.29 -13.90
CA PHE A 38 -4.03 -4.91 -14.61
C PHE A 38 -3.15 -6.16 -14.83
N VAL A 39 -2.80 -6.43 -16.08
CA VAL A 39 -2.11 -7.66 -16.54
C VAL A 39 -0.69 -7.45 -17.05
N THR A 40 -0.18 -6.23 -17.05
CA THR A 40 1.13 -5.91 -17.62
C THR A 40 2.25 -6.53 -16.79
N MET A 41 3.17 -7.26 -17.43
CA MET A 41 4.37 -7.83 -16.80
C MET A 41 5.45 -6.77 -16.58
N GLY A 42 6.34 -7.01 -15.60
CA GLY A 42 7.56 -6.22 -15.46
C GLY A 42 7.32 -4.77 -15.06
N THR A 43 6.13 -4.46 -14.54
CA THR A 43 5.83 -3.14 -14.00
C THR A 43 6.56 -2.98 -12.67
N ASP A 44 7.25 -1.86 -12.50
CA ASP A 44 7.86 -1.44 -11.24
C ASP A 44 7.58 0.06 -11.08
N CYS A 45 6.42 0.36 -10.52
CA CYS A 45 5.95 1.73 -10.34
C CYS A 45 5.79 2.04 -8.87
N HIS A 46 6.03 3.30 -8.50
CA HIS A 46 5.75 3.78 -7.16
C HIS A 46 4.99 5.10 -7.21
N LEU A 47 4.20 5.34 -6.18
CA LEU A 47 3.45 6.57 -5.95
C LEU A 47 3.73 7.02 -4.52
N THR A 48 4.18 8.25 -4.34
CA THR A 48 4.46 8.83 -3.03
C THR A 48 3.28 9.68 -2.58
N MET A 49 2.73 9.40 -1.41
CA MET A 49 1.68 10.18 -0.79
C MET A 49 2.29 11.11 0.25
N ARG A 50 2.05 12.41 0.11
CA ARG A 50 2.47 13.45 1.05
C ARG A 50 1.25 13.93 1.84
N ALA A 51 1.37 13.89 3.16
CA ALA A 51 0.35 14.37 4.08
C ALA A 51 0.09 15.88 3.91
N SER A 52 -1.09 16.34 4.34
CA SER A 52 -1.54 17.73 4.22
C SER A 52 -0.55 18.72 4.85
N SER A 53 -0.04 18.38 6.04
CA SER A 53 0.99 19.17 6.74
C SER A 53 2.22 18.33 7.13
N PRO A 54 3.40 18.95 7.32
CA PRO A 54 4.60 18.25 7.78
C PRO A 54 4.48 17.60 9.17
N LYS A 55 3.48 18.01 9.98
CA LYS A 55 3.20 17.42 11.30
C LYS A 55 2.29 16.20 11.22
N ASP A 56 1.68 15.98 10.06
CA ASP A 56 0.73 14.90 9.84
C ASP A 56 1.46 13.61 9.49
N LYS A 57 0.75 12.52 9.69
CA LYS A 57 1.08 11.18 9.23
C LYS A 57 0.12 10.79 8.12
N VAL A 58 0.48 9.71 7.45
CA VAL A 58 -0.29 9.14 6.35
C VAL A 58 -0.83 7.78 6.77
N GLN A 59 -2.13 7.58 6.59
CA GLN A 59 -2.76 6.27 6.63
C GLN A 59 -3.12 5.82 5.22
N PHE A 60 -2.88 4.55 4.92
CA PHE A 60 -3.42 3.89 3.74
C PHE A 60 -4.34 2.74 4.14
N TYR A 61 -5.57 2.75 3.64
CA TYR A 61 -6.58 1.70 3.89
C TYR A 61 -6.99 1.05 2.57
N PHE A 62 -6.92 -0.28 2.46
CA PHE A 62 -7.43 -0.97 1.26
C PHE A 62 -8.94 -1.20 1.35
N ARG A 63 -9.70 -0.64 0.41
CA ARG A 63 -11.12 -1.00 0.17
C ARG A 63 -11.24 -2.34 -0.54
N PHE A 64 -10.34 -2.58 -1.50
CA PHE A 64 -10.27 -3.81 -2.29
C PHE A 64 -8.80 -4.15 -2.57
N PHE A 65 -8.47 -5.44 -2.59
CA PHE A 65 -7.10 -5.89 -2.82
C PHE A 65 -7.05 -7.26 -3.50
N LEU A 66 -6.45 -7.29 -4.67
CA LEU A 66 -6.21 -8.48 -5.46
C LEU A 66 -4.88 -8.29 -6.19
N VAL A 67 -3.82 -8.93 -5.70
CA VAL A 67 -2.47 -8.80 -6.25
C VAL A 67 -1.84 -10.18 -6.24
N TYR A 68 -1.79 -10.84 -7.40
CA TYR A 68 -1.15 -12.15 -7.53
C TYR A 68 -0.74 -12.41 -8.98
N SER A 69 -0.03 -13.50 -9.22
CA SER A 69 0.31 -13.98 -10.56
C SER A 69 -0.14 -15.43 -10.72
N LEU A 70 -0.68 -15.80 -11.87
CA LEU A 70 -1.18 -17.16 -12.12
C LEU A 70 -0.04 -18.18 -12.20
N LEU A 71 1.08 -17.80 -12.81
CA LEU A 71 2.30 -18.60 -12.77
C LEU A 71 3.41 -17.77 -12.13
N ARG A 72 3.99 -18.29 -11.05
CA ARG A 72 5.05 -17.63 -10.29
C ARG A 72 6.42 -17.90 -10.95
N VAL A 73 7.36 -16.95 -10.85
CA VAL A 73 8.74 -17.18 -11.32
C VAL A 73 9.45 -18.04 -10.30
N ALA A 74 10.10 -19.12 -10.74
CA ALA A 74 11.01 -19.87 -9.87
C ALA A 74 12.13 -18.93 -9.39
N PRO A 75 12.48 -18.90 -8.09
CA PRO A 75 13.66 -18.18 -7.65
C PRO A 75 14.88 -18.69 -8.44
N LEU A 76 15.61 -17.80 -9.11
CA LEU A 76 16.92 -18.13 -9.66
C LEU A 76 17.87 -18.31 -8.46
N SER A 77 18.03 -19.53 -7.96
CA SER A 77 19.13 -19.84 -7.04
C SER A 77 20.43 -19.93 -7.84
N PRO A 78 21.49 -19.16 -7.49
CA PRO A 78 22.84 -19.50 -7.88
C PRO A 78 23.41 -20.38 -6.77
N ASP A 79 23.18 -21.69 -6.81
CA ASP A 79 23.88 -22.59 -5.90
C ASP A 79 25.10 -23.23 -6.59
N PRO A 80 26.32 -23.06 -6.04
CA PRO A 80 27.50 -23.77 -6.49
C PRO A 80 27.42 -25.24 -6.07
N PHE A 81 27.82 -26.11 -6.99
CA PHE A 81 27.99 -27.55 -6.81
C PHE A 81 28.68 -27.90 -5.47
N PHE A 82 27.98 -28.61 -4.60
CA PHE A 82 28.60 -29.43 -3.55
C PHE A 82 28.11 -30.88 -3.69
N PRO A 83 29.00 -31.88 -3.67
CA PRO A 83 28.64 -33.25 -3.91
C PRO A 83 27.91 -33.89 -2.72
N GLU A 84 27.04 -34.81 -3.10
CA GLU A 84 26.09 -35.64 -2.36
C GLU A 84 26.51 -36.09 -0.95
N SER A 85 25.61 -35.92 0.02
CA SER A 85 25.61 -36.64 1.30
C SER A 85 24.26 -37.33 1.54
N PRO A 86 24.23 -38.48 2.26
CA PRO A 86 23.18 -39.50 2.12
C PRO A 86 21.84 -39.16 2.82
N PRO A 87 20.73 -39.86 2.47
CA PRO A 87 19.38 -39.38 2.71
C PRO A 87 18.93 -39.48 4.18
N LEU A 88 18.58 -38.34 4.77
CA LEU A 88 17.85 -38.28 6.04
C LEU A 88 16.34 -38.52 5.81
N LYS A 89 15.74 -39.30 6.71
CA LYS A 89 14.32 -39.74 6.77
C LYS A 89 13.28 -38.66 6.44
N PRO A 90 12.13 -39.05 5.85
CA PRO A 90 11.04 -38.13 5.54
C PRO A 90 10.39 -37.61 6.83
N THR A 91 10.63 -36.35 7.15
CA THR A 91 9.81 -35.56 8.07
C THR A 91 8.53 -35.17 7.33
N PRO A 92 7.35 -35.09 7.97
CA PRO A 92 6.13 -34.68 7.28
C PRO A 92 6.22 -33.20 6.87
N GLY A 93 6.63 -32.98 5.62
CA GLY A 93 6.12 -31.93 4.74
C GLY A 93 6.00 -30.50 5.28
N GLY A 94 7.00 -29.99 5.98
CA GLY A 94 7.20 -28.55 6.10
C GLY A 94 7.95 -28.05 4.87
N GLY A 95 7.27 -28.03 3.71
CA GLY A 95 7.84 -27.42 2.51
C GLY A 95 8.23 -25.98 2.82
N GLY A 96 9.47 -25.60 2.53
CA GLY A 96 9.95 -24.23 2.70
C GLY A 96 9.04 -23.28 1.93
N GLU A 97 8.11 -22.67 2.66
CA GLU A 97 7.18 -21.68 2.16
C GLU A 97 7.99 -20.40 1.98
N GLY A 98 8.74 -20.34 0.88
CA GLY A 98 9.30 -19.10 0.40
C GLY A 98 8.16 -18.09 0.28
N ASP A 99 8.39 -16.87 0.78
CA ASP A 99 7.40 -15.79 0.82
C ASP A 99 6.55 -15.79 -0.48
N PRO A 100 5.22 -16.03 -0.38
CA PRO A 100 4.33 -16.16 -1.54
C PRO A 100 4.41 -14.98 -2.51
N CYS A 101 4.78 -13.81 -2.01
CA CYS A 101 4.89 -12.57 -2.78
C CYS A 101 6.22 -12.48 -3.53
N HIS A 102 7.29 -13.15 -3.08
CA HIS A 102 8.63 -13.07 -3.65
C HIS A 102 8.70 -13.57 -5.10
N SER A 103 7.88 -14.57 -5.43
CA SER A 103 7.82 -15.22 -6.74
C SER A 103 6.70 -14.69 -7.65
N GLY A 104 5.91 -13.71 -7.18
CA GLY A 104 4.76 -13.16 -7.89
C GLY A 104 4.70 -11.62 -7.86
N SER A 105 3.54 -11.09 -8.23
CA SER A 105 3.25 -9.66 -8.11
C SER A 105 2.99 -9.28 -6.65
N TYR A 106 3.38 -8.06 -6.26
CA TYR A 106 3.23 -7.58 -4.90
C TYR A 106 3.13 -6.05 -4.82
N VAL A 107 2.67 -5.57 -3.68
CA VAL A 107 2.73 -4.17 -3.27
C VAL A 107 3.63 -4.05 -2.03
N GLN A 108 4.53 -3.07 -2.01
CA GLN A 108 5.38 -2.77 -0.85
C GLN A 108 5.17 -1.30 -0.45
N PHE A 109 5.10 -1.04 0.85
CA PHE A 109 5.10 0.31 1.39
C PHE A 109 6.46 0.69 1.96
N TYR A 110 6.81 1.97 1.90
CA TYR A 110 8.03 2.54 2.46
C TYR A 110 7.69 3.79 3.29
N ASP A 111 8.30 3.90 4.46
CA ASP A 111 8.07 4.97 5.43
C ASP A 111 8.90 6.22 5.10
N GLY A 112 8.54 6.90 4.02
CA GLY A 112 9.24 8.09 3.56
C GLY A 112 8.92 8.48 2.12
N PRO A 113 9.68 9.43 1.55
CA PRO A 113 9.36 10.05 0.26
C PRO A 113 9.66 9.16 -0.96
N ASP A 114 10.39 8.06 -0.78
CA ASP A 114 10.79 7.20 -1.90
C ASP A 114 11.13 5.76 -1.47
N ARG A 115 11.57 4.95 -2.45
CA ARG A 115 11.91 3.52 -2.29
C ARG A 115 13.23 3.26 -1.53
N SER A 116 14.03 4.29 -1.25
CA SER A 116 15.23 4.18 -0.40
C SER A 116 14.89 4.31 1.09
N SER A 117 13.68 4.77 1.40
CA SER A 117 13.16 4.85 2.77
C SER A 117 12.94 3.43 3.36
N PRO A 118 12.87 3.27 4.69
CA PRO A 118 12.67 1.97 5.31
C PRO A 118 11.35 1.29 4.85
N PRO A 119 11.36 -0.01 4.49
CA PRO A 119 10.14 -0.71 4.12
C PRO A 119 9.23 -0.93 5.34
N LEU A 120 7.93 -0.77 5.15
CA LEU A 120 6.91 -1.06 6.15
C LEU A 120 6.34 -2.46 5.94
N GLY A 121 6.72 -3.37 6.84
CA GLY A 121 6.28 -4.77 6.81
C GLY A 121 6.80 -5.56 5.59
N SER A 122 6.32 -6.78 5.45
CA SER A 122 6.60 -7.64 4.29
C SER A 122 5.82 -7.18 3.04
N PRO A 123 6.27 -7.55 1.83
CA PRO A 123 5.48 -7.38 0.62
C PRO A 123 4.08 -7.96 0.76
N LEU A 124 3.11 -7.29 0.16
CA LEU A 124 1.68 -7.63 0.23
C LEU A 124 1.25 -8.24 -1.11
N CYS A 125 0.62 -9.41 -1.04
CA CYS A 125 0.00 -10.08 -2.17
C CYS A 125 -1.17 -10.96 -1.67
N GLY A 126 -2.01 -11.43 -2.57
CA GLY A 126 -3.21 -12.22 -2.25
C GLY A 126 -4.50 -11.61 -2.78
N LYS A 127 -5.62 -11.98 -2.16
CA LYS A 127 -6.98 -11.62 -2.61
C LYS A 127 -7.82 -10.94 -1.52
N SER A 128 -7.23 -10.68 -0.36
CA SER A 128 -7.90 -10.10 0.80
C SER A 128 -7.24 -8.78 1.18
N PRO A 129 -8.01 -7.71 1.46
CA PRO A 129 -7.47 -6.45 1.97
C PRO A 129 -6.60 -6.66 3.21
N PRO A 130 -5.34 -6.19 3.22
CA PRO A 130 -4.49 -6.24 4.39
C PRO A 130 -4.91 -5.18 5.43
N ARG A 131 -4.27 -5.20 6.59
CA ARG A 131 -4.48 -4.18 7.64
C ARG A 131 -4.06 -2.79 7.15
N PRO A 132 -4.62 -1.72 7.75
CA PRO A 132 -4.23 -0.36 7.41
C PRO A 132 -2.72 -0.15 7.62
N VAL A 133 -2.09 0.57 6.70
CA VAL A 133 -0.67 0.92 6.76
C VAL A 133 -0.55 2.36 7.27
N LEU A 134 0.34 2.58 8.23
CA LEU A 134 0.57 3.88 8.86
C LEU A 134 2.02 4.28 8.68
N SER A 135 2.26 5.50 8.21
CA SER A 135 3.61 6.09 8.23
C SER A 135 3.95 6.63 9.63
N THR A 136 5.24 6.82 9.87
CA THR A 136 5.72 7.54 11.07
C THR A 136 5.82 9.04 10.83
N GLY A 137 6.09 9.46 9.59
CA GLY A 137 6.18 10.87 9.16
C GLY A 137 5.15 11.27 8.11
N ASN A 138 5.36 12.42 7.47
CA ASN A 138 4.41 13.04 6.55
C ASN A 138 4.46 12.50 5.11
N PHE A 139 5.15 11.38 4.88
CA PHE A 139 5.25 10.72 3.59
C PHE A 139 5.01 9.22 3.74
N LEU A 140 4.38 8.62 2.73
CA LEU A 140 4.23 7.18 2.58
C LEU A 140 4.37 6.83 1.10
N THR A 141 5.27 5.92 0.76
CA THR A 141 5.47 5.50 -0.64
C THR A 141 4.89 4.12 -0.87
N LEU A 142 4.00 3.97 -1.85
CA LEU A 142 3.46 2.70 -2.31
C LEU A 142 4.19 2.29 -3.59
N ARG A 143 4.74 1.08 -3.64
CA ARG A 143 5.35 0.49 -4.83
C ARG A 143 4.58 -0.74 -5.29
N LEU A 144 4.17 -0.75 -6.55
CA LEU A 144 3.57 -1.90 -7.23
C LEU A 144 4.61 -2.56 -8.13
N VAL A 145 4.81 -3.86 -7.95
CA VAL A 145 5.67 -4.68 -8.80
C VAL A 145 4.89 -5.85 -9.39
N THR A 146 4.94 -6.03 -10.71
CA THR A 146 4.35 -7.17 -11.40
C THR A 146 5.40 -8.13 -11.92
N ARG A 147 5.35 -9.39 -11.46
CA ARG A 147 6.26 -10.48 -11.84
C ARG A 147 5.48 -11.74 -12.15
N GLY A 148 6.15 -12.76 -12.70
CA GLY A 148 5.51 -14.02 -13.08
C GLY A 148 4.82 -13.92 -14.43
N THR A 149 4.00 -14.92 -14.74
CA THR A 149 3.14 -14.94 -15.94
C THR A 149 1.70 -14.70 -15.53
N GLN A 150 1.02 -13.83 -16.26
CA GLN A 150 -0.36 -13.37 -16.05
C GLN A 150 -0.60 -12.81 -14.63
N PRO A 151 -0.05 -11.62 -14.29
CA PRO A 151 -0.38 -10.91 -13.09
C PRO A 151 -1.84 -10.49 -13.18
N ARG A 152 -2.48 -10.51 -12.02
CA ARG A 152 -3.84 -10.03 -11.81
C ARG A 152 -3.69 -9.02 -10.68
N VAL A 153 -3.73 -7.73 -11.03
CA VAL A 153 -3.58 -6.64 -10.07
C VAL A 153 -4.79 -5.73 -10.13
N ASP A 154 -5.54 -5.69 -9.05
CA ASP A 154 -6.60 -4.72 -8.83
C ASP A 154 -6.67 -4.38 -7.34
N PHE A 155 -6.47 -3.11 -7.01
CA PHE A 155 -6.71 -2.62 -5.66
C PHE A 155 -7.26 -1.21 -5.72
N VAL A 156 -8.00 -0.88 -4.67
CA VAL A 156 -8.50 0.47 -4.41
C VAL A 156 -8.27 0.74 -2.94
N GLY A 157 -7.64 1.86 -2.62
CA GLY A 157 -7.40 2.27 -1.25
C GLY A 157 -7.62 3.75 -1.02
N ASP A 158 -7.71 4.09 0.25
CA ASP A 158 -7.85 5.45 0.76
C ASP A 158 -6.53 5.87 1.37
N PHE A 159 -6.02 6.98 0.87
CA PHE A 159 -4.97 7.76 1.49
C PHE A 159 -5.62 8.82 2.39
N THR A 160 -5.23 8.89 3.66
CA THR A 160 -5.71 9.89 4.63
C THR A 160 -4.54 10.55 5.35
N SER A 161 -4.53 11.88 5.39
CA SER A 161 -3.67 12.69 6.25
C SER A 161 -4.27 12.81 7.64
N PHE A 162 -3.51 12.47 8.68
CA PHE A 162 -4.01 12.55 10.05
C PHE A 162 -2.91 12.92 11.05
N ARG A 163 -3.31 13.47 12.19
CA ARG A 163 -2.46 13.61 13.39
C ARG A 163 -3.00 12.72 14.49
N LEU A 164 -2.11 12.30 15.38
CA LEU A 164 -2.54 11.74 16.66
C LEU A 164 -2.85 12.91 17.57
N GLY A 165 -4.09 13.02 18.04
CA GLY A 165 -4.52 14.06 18.98
C GLY A 165 -4.40 13.55 20.40
N PHE A 166 -3.17 13.50 20.94
CA PHE A 166 -2.98 13.15 22.35
C PHE A 166 -3.38 14.31 23.25
N ASN A 167 -3.28 15.54 22.75
CA ASN A 167 -3.76 16.75 23.41
C ASN A 167 -4.75 17.50 22.49
N GLN A 168 -5.86 18.01 23.04
CA GLN A 168 -6.86 18.79 22.29
C GLN A 168 -6.26 20.02 21.56
N SER A 169 -5.13 20.53 22.04
CA SER A 169 -4.37 21.62 21.43
C SER A 169 -3.59 21.23 20.16
N GLU A 170 -3.37 19.94 19.89
CA GLU A 170 -2.70 19.49 18.65
C GLU A 170 -3.64 19.56 17.43
N CYS A 171 -4.94 19.60 17.71
CA CYS A 171 -6.03 19.64 16.73
C CYS A 171 -6.69 21.01 16.67
N SER A 172 -6.29 21.95 17.55
CA SER A 172 -6.85 23.30 17.60
C SER A 172 -6.26 24.17 16.49
N GLY A 173 -6.77 23.98 15.28
CA GLY A 173 -6.61 24.89 14.15
C GLY A 173 -7.90 24.88 13.32
N GLU A 174 -8.22 25.98 12.65
CA GLU A 174 -9.51 26.15 11.94
C GLU A 174 -9.77 25.11 10.84
N LEU A 175 -8.74 24.37 10.43
CA LEU A 175 -8.80 23.37 9.36
C LEU A 175 -8.75 21.91 9.85
N TYR A 176 -8.73 21.64 11.15
CA TYR A 176 -8.68 20.27 11.69
C TYR A 176 -9.75 20.05 12.76
N PHE A 177 -10.21 18.81 12.88
CA PHE A 177 -11.11 18.41 13.95
C PHE A 177 -10.79 16.99 14.44
N THR A 178 -11.26 16.67 15.65
CA THR A 178 -10.95 15.40 16.33
C THR A 178 -12.03 14.35 16.11
N CYS A 179 -11.61 13.15 15.71
CA CYS A 179 -12.45 11.96 15.60
C CYS A 179 -12.51 11.18 16.92
N ARG A 180 -13.51 10.30 17.06
CA ARG A 180 -13.70 9.45 18.26
C ARG A 180 -12.51 8.52 18.54
N ASN A 181 -11.75 8.17 17.52
CA ASN A 181 -10.55 7.33 17.61
C ASN A 181 -9.28 8.11 18.01
N ARG A 182 -9.42 9.37 18.46
CA ARG A 182 -8.32 10.28 18.87
C ARG A 182 -7.38 10.69 17.74
N LYS A 183 -7.77 10.46 16.48
CA LYS A 183 -7.11 11.10 15.34
C LYS A 183 -7.68 12.49 15.12
N CYS A 184 -6.86 13.34 14.53
CA CYS A 184 -7.29 14.63 14.03
C CYS A 184 -7.04 14.69 12.54
N ILE A 185 -8.09 15.03 11.80
CA ILE A 185 -8.10 15.02 10.34
C ILE A 185 -8.43 16.42 9.83
N PRO A 186 -8.04 16.75 8.58
CA PRO A 186 -8.48 17.97 7.92
C PRO A 186 -10.02 18.07 7.86
N ALA A 187 -10.56 19.28 7.95
CA ALA A 187 -12.01 19.57 7.92
C ALA A 187 -12.68 19.22 6.57
N SER A 188 -11.89 18.90 5.55
CA SER A 188 -12.30 18.38 4.25
C SER A 188 -12.55 16.87 4.24
N LEU A 189 -12.33 16.17 5.35
CA LEU A 189 -12.57 14.74 5.50
C LEU A 189 -13.68 14.48 6.53
N VAL A 190 -14.17 13.25 6.62
CA VAL A 190 -15.24 12.86 7.54
C VAL A 190 -14.79 11.71 8.43
N CYS A 191 -14.99 11.82 9.75
CA CYS A 191 -14.74 10.70 10.66
C CYS A 191 -15.69 9.53 10.37
N ASP A 192 -15.18 8.30 10.46
CA ASP A 192 -16.00 7.10 10.30
C ASP A 192 -15.76 6.06 11.39
N ASP A 193 -16.67 5.08 11.48
CA ASP A 193 -16.60 4.02 12.50
C ASP A 193 -15.49 2.98 12.24
N LYS A 194 -14.88 2.99 11.05
CA LYS A 194 -13.76 2.11 10.66
C LYS A 194 -12.40 2.74 10.93
N GLY A 195 -12.37 4.03 11.31
CA GLY A 195 -11.16 4.82 11.52
C GLY A 195 -10.36 5.10 10.25
N ILE A 196 -11.01 5.11 9.07
CA ILE A 196 -10.38 5.51 7.80
C ILE A 196 -10.29 7.04 7.76
N ASP A 197 -11.36 7.70 8.21
CA ASP A 197 -11.49 9.13 8.44
C ASP A 197 -11.20 9.96 7.17
N ASN A 198 -11.96 9.70 6.10
CA ASN A 198 -11.70 10.17 4.73
C ASN A 198 -12.87 10.92 4.07
#